data_AF-E0IA47-F1
#
_entry.id   AF-E0IA47-F1
#
_cell.length_a   1.000
_cell.length_b   1.000
_cell.length_c   1.000
_cell.angle_alpha   90.00
_cell.angle_beta   90.00
_cell.angle_gamma   90.00
#
_symmetry.space_group_name_H-M   'P 1'
#
loop_
_entity.id
_entity.type
_entity.pdbx_description
1 polymer ?
#
loop_
_entity_poly.entity_id
_entity_poly.type
_entity_poly.pdbx_seq_one_letter_code
_entity_poly.pdbx_strand_id
1 'polypeptide(L)'
;MRRYHLLLFIGAVIVIAAAINMYTKHDEPASGSPRVEETAGNTPTAESGATPDSAGEPSGQTDTSNADDDADKDDGSNATADADANIDSNSDQEKADPPKDQTADAQQPASADDEAMTTCLLYVSKDPASALADTFVPKDLVEVNVPTAYDIKGEHVKELSKDDQNSLYNEKLMVKEAADALEKLFAAAKKDKMELYAYSGYRSYTTQELVYQRNVKRLGKEEADRVSAIPGHSEHQTGLTMDITSKALMDIYSKNKDKSPLIKDFGQDPEGIWLKEHAHEYGFIMSYPEDKEAVTGYSYEPWHYRYVGVEAAANMHEAGQTLGEYVAGGCKPSKQK
;
A
#
# COMPACT_ATOMS: atom_id res chain seq x y z
N MET A 1 29.79 48.04 3.24
CA MET A 1 29.62 46.82 4.04
C MET A 1 29.93 45.59 3.18
N ARG A 2 31.16 45.06 3.21
CA ARG A 2 31.57 43.81 2.53
C ARG A 2 32.77 43.20 3.28
N ARG A 3 32.53 42.23 4.18
CA ARG A 3 33.58 41.37 4.81
C ARG A 3 33.06 40.21 5.70
N TYR A 4 31.75 40.12 5.98
CA TYR A 4 31.17 39.15 6.94
C TYR A 4 30.53 37.87 6.35
N HIS A 5 30.80 37.53 5.08
CA HIS A 5 30.19 36.35 4.43
C HIS A 5 31.19 35.26 3.99
N LEU A 6 32.47 35.37 4.37
CA LEU A 6 33.50 34.38 4.00
C LEU A 6 33.89 33.41 5.14
N LEU A 7 33.42 33.66 6.37
CA LEU A 7 33.82 32.87 7.55
C LEU A 7 32.85 31.73 7.93
N LEU A 8 31.61 31.74 7.46
CA LEU A 8 30.64 30.69 7.78
C LEU A 8 30.82 29.40 6.96
N PHE A 9 31.36 29.48 5.74
CA PHE A 9 31.54 28.31 4.87
C PHE A 9 32.72 27.40 5.25
N ILE A 10 33.70 27.90 6.02
CA ILE A 10 34.86 27.09 6.42
C ILE A 10 34.53 26.17 7.61
N GLY A 11 33.59 26.57 8.49
CA GLY A 11 33.20 25.78 9.65
C GLY A 11 32.49 24.46 9.31
N ALA A 12 31.61 24.46 8.30
CA ALA A 12 30.80 23.29 7.94
C ALA A 12 31.64 22.11 7.40
N VAL A 13 32.69 22.39 6.63
CA VAL A 13 33.51 21.34 5.98
C VAL A 13 34.32 20.53 7.01
N ILE A 14 34.76 21.16 8.11
CA ILE A 14 35.58 20.53 9.14
C ILE A 14 34.77 19.50 9.96
N VAL A 15 33.48 19.75 10.18
CA VAL A 15 32.60 18.83 10.93
C VAL A 15 32.36 17.52 10.16
N ILE A 16 32.16 17.61 8.84
CA ILE A 16 31.92 16.43 7.98
C ILE A 16 33.16 15.52 7.93
N ALA A 17 34.36 16.09 7.85
CA ALA A 17 35.61 15.33 7.84
C ALA A 17 35.86 14.55 9.15
N ALA A 18 35.40 15.06 10.30
CA ALA A 18 35.53 14.39 11.58
C ALA A 18 34.62 13.14 11.71
N ALA A 19 33.40 13.20 11.15
CA ALA A 19 32.45 12.09 11.22
C ALA A 19 32.92 10.85 10.43
N ILE A 20 33.46 11.06 9.22
CA ILE A 20 33.90 9.95 8.34
C ILE A 20 35.04 9.14 8.97
N ASN A 21 35.98 9.80 9.64
CA ASN A 21 37.14 9.14 10.27
C ASN A 21 36.78 8.39 11.59
N MET A 22 35.52 8.46 12.04
CA MET A 22 35.07 7.80 13.27
C MET A 22 34.37 6.45 13.02
N TYR A 23 34.13 6.07 11.76
CA TYR A 23 33.38 4.86 11.39
C TYR A 23 34.24 3.69 10.87
N THR A 24 35.56 3.80 10.91
CA THR A 24 36.49 2.79 10.35
C THR A 24 37.56 2.35 11.35
N LYS A 25 37.13 1.76 12.48
CA LYS A 25 38.03 1.01 13.38
C LYS A 25 37.27 0.13 14.36
N HIS A 26 37.85 -1.05 14.65
CA HIS A 26 37.39 -2.07 15.60
C HIS A 26 36.15 -2.87 15.15
N ASP A 27 36.05 -4.20 15.34
CA ASP A 27 36.90 -5.11 16.15
C ASP A 27 37.34 -6.41 15.44
N GLU A 28 38.41 -7.02 15.97
CA GLU A 28 38.79 -8.43 15.76
C GLU A 28 38.20 -9.31 16.90
N PRO A 29 37.89 -10.60 16.65
CA PRO A 29 37.35 -11.49 17.69
C PRO A 29 38.42 -11.98 18.68
N ALA A 30 38.34 -11.54 19.93
CA ALA A 30 39.18 -12.01 21.03
C ALA A 30 38.69 -13.34 21.64
N SER A 31 39.60 -14.16 22.17
CA SER A 31 39.33 -15.51 22.67
C SER A 31 39.46 -15.68 24.19
N GLY A 32 38.60 -16.52 24.78
CA GLY A 32 39.02 -17.44 25.85
C GLY A 32 38.28 -17.43 27.20
N SER A 33 37.98 -18.66 27.67
CA SER A 33 37.81 -19.10 29.09
C SER A 33 36.57 -18.70 29.90
N PRO A 34 36.17 -19.49 30.95
CA PRO A 34 36.51 -20.90 31.25
C PRO A 34 35.34 -21.84 31.68
N ARG A 35 35.49 -23.12 31.31
CA ARG A 35 35.12 -24.41 31.96
C ARG A 35 34.22 -24.45 33.23
N VAL A 36 33.19 -25.31 33.16
CA VAL A 36 32.49 -26.01 34.28
C VAL A 36 32.15 -27.45 33.83
N GLU A 37 31.96 -28.42 34.75
CA GLU A 37 31.90 -29.88 34.48
C GLU A 37 30.83 -30.60 35.34
N GLU A 38 30.41 -31.85 35.07
CA GLU A 38 30.73 -32.75 33.93
C GLU A 38 29.43 -33.10 33.13
N THR A 39 28.92 -34.31 32.84
CA THR A 39 29.26 -35.70 33.23
C THR A 39 28.84 -36.71 32.15
N ALA A 40 29.78 -37.59 31.71
CA ALA A 40 29.64 -38.87 30.99
C ALA A 40 28.61 -39.04 29.83
N GLY A 41 28.93 -39.70 28.69
CA GLY A 41 30.18 -40.34 28.28
C GLY A 41 30.04 -41.20 27.00
N ASN A 42 31.12 -41.90 26.62
CA ASN A 42 31.30 -42.85 25.50
C ASN A 42 31.33 -42.35 24.04
N THR A 43 32.57 -42.23 23.53
CA THR A 43 33.03 -42.32 22.12
C THR A 43 33.01 -43.80 21.61
N PRO A 44 33.30 -44.17 20.33
CA PRO A 44 34.59 -43.91 19.64
C PRO A 44 34.60 -43.69 18.08
N THR A 45 35.49 -42.78 17.62
CA THR A 45 36.40 -42.79 16.42
C THR A 45 35.92 -43.28 15.03
N ALA A 46 36.42 -42.81 13.87
CA ALA A 46 37.58 -41.97 13.46
C ALA A 46 37.16 -41.07 12.25
N GLU A 47 37.77 -39.96 11.83
CA GLU A 47 39.18 -39.64 11.44
C GLU A 47 39.76 -40.52 10.30
N SER A 48 40.51 -40.02 9.30
CA SER A 48 41.04 -38.66 8.99
C SER A 48 40.83 -38.33 7.46
N GLY A 49 41.05 -37.13 6.91
CA GLY A 49 42.32 -36.39 6.69
C GLY A 49 42.96 -36.75 5.33
N ALA A 50 43.49 -35.84 4.47
CA ALA A 50 43.61 -34.37 4.50
C ALA A 50 43.83 -33.79 3.07
N THR A 51 43.89 -32.46 2.96
CA THR A 51 44.28 -31.61 1.78
C THR A 51 45.82 -31.61 1.56
N PRO A 52 46.45 -31.01 0.49
CA PRO A 52 45.97 -29.86 -0.31
C PRO A 52 46.35 -29.72 -1.82
N ASP A 53 45.66 -28.74 -2.45
CA ASP A 53 46.11 -27.67 -3.37
C ASP A 53 47.27 -27.88 -4.38
N SER A 54 46.98 -27.63 -5.67
CA SER A 54 47.95 -27.12 -6.66
C SER A 54 47.20 -26.53 -7.88
N ALA A 55 47.66 -25.40 -8.42
CA ALA A 55 47.07 -24.71 -9.57
C ALA A 55 47.66 -25.18 -10.92
N GLY A 56 46.87 -25.10 -12.01
CA GLY A 56 47.36 -25.42 -13.36
C GLY A 56 46.33 -25.36 -14.49
N GLU A 57 46.11 -24.18 -15.05
CA GLU A 57 45.81 -24.02 -16.49
C GLU A 57 47.10 -24.30 -17.32
N PRO A 58 47.07 -24.53 -18.66
CA PRO A 58 46.01 -24.14 -19.61
C PRO A 58 45.71 -25.13 -20.78
N SER A 59 44.76 -24.70 -21.63
CA SER A 59 44.66 -24.97 -23.09
C SER A 59 44.23 -26.37 -23.58
N GLY A 60 43.58 -26.39 -24.76
CA GLY A 60 43.32 -27.62 -25.54
C GLY A 60 42.01 -27.64 -26.34
N GLN A 61 41.98 -27.01 -27.52
CA GLN A 61 40.95 -27.32 -28.53
C GLN A 61 41.26 -28.67 -29.22
N THR A 62 40.22 -29.47 -29.48
CA THR A 62 39.90 -30.18 -30.75
C THR A 62 38.59 -30.97 -30.48
N ASP A 63 37.49 -30.71 -31.17
CA ASP A 63 37.16 -31.16 -32.54
C ASP A 63 36.92 -32.68 -32.67
N THR A 64 35.64 -33.06 -32.73
CA THR A 64 35.04 -34.12 -33.58
C THR A 64 33.53 -33.95 -33.46
N SER A 65 32.77 -33.38 -34.42
CA SER A 65 32.55 -33.72 -35.85
C SER A 65 31.39 -34.69 -36.07
N ASN A 66 30.53 -34.35 -37.03
CA ASN A 66 29.54 -35.21 -37.71
C ASN A 66 28.28 -35.56 -36.87
N ALA A 67 27.06 -35.57 -37.44
CA ALA A 67 26.65 -35.13 -38.78
C ALA A 67 25.18 -34.66 -38.78
N ASP A 68 24.82 -33.98 -39.86
CA ASP A 68 23.46 -33.53 -40.20
C ASP A 68 22.53 -34.72 -40.50
N ASP A 69 21.22 -34.52 -40.29
CA ASP A 69 20.22 -34.68 -41.38
C ASP A 69 18.86 -34.09 -40.97
N ASP A 70 18.13 -33.52 -41.93
CA ASP A 70 16.81 -32.91 -41.76
C ASP A 70 15.68 -33.95 -41.68
N ALA A 71 14.63 -33.65 -40.89
CA ALA A 71 13.24 -34.02 -41.24
C ALA A 71 12.20 -33.20 -40.46
N ASP A 72 11.51 -32.32 -41.17
CA ASP A 72 10.29 -31.61 -40.72
C ASP A 72 9.10 -32.57 -40.51
N LYS A 73 8.32 -32.36 -39.44
CA LYS A 73 6.87 -32.65 -39.41
C LYS A 73 6.09 -32.05 -38.23
N ASP A 74 5.10 -31.26 -38.63
CA ASP A 74 3.90 -30.82 -37.92
C ASP A 74 3.12 -31.96 -37.20
N ASP A 75 2.68 -31.68 -35.97
CA ASP A 75 1.45 -32.25 -35.36
C ASP A 75 0.92 -31.27 -34.28
N GLY A 76 -0.39 -31.31 -34.02
CA GLY A 76 -1.10 -30.41 -33.11
C GLY A 76 -2.03 -31.13 -32.12
N SER A 77 -2.82 -30.35 -31.37
CA SER A 77 -3.56 -30.79 -30.16
C SER A 77 -2.61 -31.21 -29.00
N ASN A 78 -3.02 -31.35 -27.74
CA ASN A 78 -4.34 -31.28 -27.07
C ASN A 78 -4.08 -30.74 -25.63
N ALA A 79 -5.02 -30.47 -24.72
CA ALA A 79 -6.45 -30.74 -24.70
C ALA A 79 -7.24 -29.73 -23.84
N THR A 80 -8.52 -29.55 -24.17
CA THR A 80 -9.57 -29.19 -23.22
C THR A 80 -10.06 -30.43 -22.47
N ALA A 81 -10.54 -30.27 -21.24
CA ALA A 81 -11.16 -31.35 -20.48
C ALA A 81 -12.23 -30.82 -19.51
N ASP A 82 -13.47 -30.69 -19.99
CA ASP A 82 -14.65 -30.66 -19.12
C ASP A 82 -14.92 -32.06 -18.55
N ALA A 83 -15.49 -32.13 -17.35
CA ALA A 83 -15.94 -33.39 -16.74
C ALA A 83 -17.17 -33.15 -15.84
N ASP A 84 -18.35 -33.08 -16.46
CA ASP A 84 -19.63 -33.12 -15.77
C ASP A 84 -19.88 -34.48 -15.11
N ALA A 85 -20.48 -34.48 -13.92
CA ALA A 85 -21.07 -35.67 -13.29
C ALA A 85 -22.28 -35.26 -12.45
N ASN A 86 -23.48 -35.66 -12.90
CA ASN A 86 -24.76 -35.17 -12.38
C ASN A 86 -25.72 -36.33 -12.07
N ILE A 87 -26.24 -36.41 -10.83
CA ILE A 87 -27.32 -37.33 -10.40
C ILE A 87 -28.21 -36.61 -9.36
N ASP A 88 -29.53 -36.74 -9.52
CA ASP A 88 -30.62 -36.08 -8.76
C ASP A 88 -31.81 -37.10 -8.64
N SER A 89 -32.80 -37.04 -7.75
CA SER A 89 -33.27 -35.96 -6.86
C SER A 89 -34.03 -36.47 -5.63
N ASN A 90 -34.20 -35.61 -4.62
CA ASN A 90 -35.27 -35.62 -3.59
C ASN A 90 -35.31 -36.80 -2.57
N SER A 91 -35.93 -36.68 -1.39
CA SER A 91 -36.51 -35.52 -0.67
C SER A 91 -36.42 -35.75 0.86
N ASP A 92 -36.61 -34.69 1.66
CA ASP A 92 -37.80 -34.58 2.54
C ASP A 92 -37.81 -33.25 3.32
N GLN A 93 -38.99 -32.84 3.77
CA GLN A 93 -39.20 -31.63 4.58
C GLN A 93 -39.45 -31.99 6.05
N GLU A 94 -38.86 -31.24 6.97
CA GLU A 94 -39.46 -31.06 8.30
C GLU A 94 -39.38 -29.61 8.74
N LYS A 95 -40.46 -29.10 9.36
CA LYS A 95 -40.53 -27.74 9.90
C LYS A 95 -40.18 -27.74 11.38
N ALA A 96 -39.37 -26.79 11.81
CA ALA A 96 -39.27 -26.39 13.20
C ALA A 96 -39.59 -24.89 13.34
N ASP A 97 -40.45 -24.53 14.29
CA ASP A 97 -40.81 -23.14 14.57
C ASP A 97 -39.67 -22.39 15.31
N PRO A 98 -39.55 -21.06 15.13
CA PRO A 98 -38.51 -20.27 15.78
C PRO A 98 -38.81 -20.04 17.28
N PRO A 99 -37.81 -20.12 18.18
CA PRO A 99 -37.93 -19.61 19.54
C PRO A 99 -38.21 -18.10 19.54
N LYS A 100 -39.04 -17.63 20.48
CA LYS A 100 -39.29 -16.20 20.72
C LYS A 100 -38.53 -15.73 21.95
N ASP A 101 -38.08 -14.47 21.90
CA ASP A 101 -37.66 -13.65 23.05
C ASP A 101 -36.31 -14.12 23.67
N GLN A 102 -35.32 -13.28 24.01
CA GLN A 102 -35.41 -11.92 24.53
C GLN A 102 -34.33 -10.96 24.01
N THR A 103 -34.65 -9.67 24.16
CA THR A 103 -33.85 -8.46 23.97
C THR A 103 -32.35 -8.56 24.27
N ALA A 104 -31.53 -8.08 23.32
CA ALA A 104 -30.22 -7.47 23.58
C ALA A 104 -30.12 -6.18 22.76
N ASP A 105 -29.52 -5.14 23.34
CA ASP A 105 -29.46 -3.80 22.73
C ASP A 105 -28.44 -3.77 21.58
N ALA A 106 -28.86 -3.30 20.41
CA ALA A 106 -28.07 -3.32 19.18
C ALA A 106 -28.06 -1.92 18.56
N GLN A 107 -26.94 -1.20 18.78
CA GLN A 107 -26.77 0.19 18.39
C GLN A 107 -27.08 0.39 16.89
N GLN A 108 -28.00 1.31 16.58
CA GLN A 108 -28.30 1.69 15.20
C GLN A 108 -27.07 2.34 14.54
N PRO A 109 -26.72 2.03 13.27
CA PRO A 109 -25.67 2.74 12.56
C PRO A 109 -26.01 4.22 12.44
N ALA A 110 -24.99 5.08 12.52
CA ALA A 110 -25.18 6.53 12.64
C ALA A 110 -25.83 7.14 11.39
N SER A 111 -27.09 7.57 11.51
CA SER A 111 -27.73 8.45 10.54
C SER A 111 -27.12 9.85 10.64
N ALA A 112 -26.45 10.30 9.59
CA ALA A 112 -25.82 11.62 9.54
C ALA A 112 -26.86 12.73 9.29
N ASP A 113 -27.54 13.16 10.36
CA ASP A 113 -28.34 14.38 10.35
C ASP A 113 -27.41 15.62 10.22
N ASP A 114 -27.74 16.52 9.29
CA ASP A 114 -26.96 17.73 9.01
C ASP A 114 -26.90 18.70 10.22
N GLU A 115 -25.90 19.59 10.24
CA GLU A 115 -25.63 20.67 11.22
C GLU A 115 -25.00 20.32 12.60
N ALA A 116 -24.73 19.05 12.92
CA ALA A 116 -24.03 18.69 14.18
C ALA A 116 -22.50 18.43 14.05
N MET A 117 -21.95 18.39 12.82
CA MET A 117 -20.63 17.81 12.52
C MET A 117 -19.43 18.80 12.49
N THR A 118 -19.54 19.98 13.12
CA THR A 118 -18.50 21.03 13.04
C THR A 118 -17.23 20.77 13.86
N THR A 119 -17.06 19.60 14.50
CA THR A 119 -15.92 19.33 15.41
C THR A 119 -15.28 17.94 15.33
N CYS A 120 -15.67 17.03 14.44
CA CYS A 120 -14.97 15.74 14.25
C CYS A 120 -14.78 15.40 12.77
N LEU A 121 -13.58 14.94 12.40
CA LEU A 121 -13.27 14.42 11.07
C LEU A 121 -14.06 13.13 10.80
N LEU A 122 -14.52 12.92 9.57
CA LEU A 122 -15.17 11.68 9.15
C LEU A 122 -14.17 10.52 9.17
N TYR A 123 -14.17 9.73 10.24
CA TYR A 123 -13.23 8.63 10.46
C TYR A 123 -13.89 7.28 10.17
N VAL A 124 -13.18 6.45 9.40
CA VAL A 124 -13.54 5.05 9.15
C VAL A 124 -12.30 4.19 9.42
N SER A 125 -12.49 3.02 10.00
CA SER A 125 -11.41 2.15 10.46
C SER A 125 -11.86 0.68 10.43
N LYS A 126 -11.10 -0.25 11.02
CA LYS A 126 -11.55 -1.64 11.18
C LYS A 126 -12.57 -1.84 12.31
N ASP A 127 -12.88 -0.80 13.10
CA ASP A 127 -13.95 -0.82 14.13
C ASP A 127 -15.35 -0.75 13.48
N PRO A 128 -16.27 -1.71 13.75
CA PRO A 128 -17.68 -1.66 13.32
C PRO A 128 -18.43 -0.38 13.67
N ALA A 129 -18.07 0.31 14.77
CA ALA A 129 -18.68 1.58 15.15
C ALA A 129 -18.31 2.75 14.21
N SER A 130 -17.33 2.54 13.32
CA SER A 130 -16.85 3.51 12.32
C SER A 130 -17.24 3.17 10.87
N ALA A 131 -18.12 2.18 10.68
CA ALA A 131 -18.56 1.73 9.36
C ALA A 131 -19.53 2.72 8.69
N LEU A 132 -19.29 3.01 7.41
CA LEU A 132 -20.24 3.71 6.55
C LEU A 132 -21.35 2.75 6.07
N ALA A 133 -22.56 3.30 5.91
CA ALA A 133 -23.68 2.55 5.33
C ALA A 133 -23.39 2.14 3.87
N ASP A 134 -24.07 1.07 3.42
CA ASP A 134 -24.08 0.61 2.03
C ASP A 134 -24.52 1.69 1.03
N THR A 135 -25.46 2.51 1.48
CA THR A 135 -26.10 3.63 0.79
C THR A 135 -25.38 4.96 0.96
N PHE A 136 -24.27 5.01 1.70
CA PHE A 136 -23.49 6.24 1.86
C PHE A 136 -22.70 6.57 0.58
N VAL A 137 -23.07 7.71 -0.02
CA VAL A 137 -22.35 8.36 -1.13
C VAL A 137 -22.08 9.81 -0.70
N PRO A 138 -20.84 10.32 -0.80
CA PRO A 138 -20.53 11.70 -0.46
C PRO A 138 -21.31 12.72 -1.31
N LYS A 139 -21.71 13.84 -0.68
CA LYS A 139 -22.15 15.06 -1.39
C LYS A 139 -20.94 15.65 -2.14
N ASP A 140 -21.20 16.38 -3.23
CA ASP A 140 -20.20 17.18 -3.97
C ASP A 140 -18.95 16.45 -4.48
N LEU A 141 -19.12 15.20 -4.97
CA LEU A 141 -18.09 14.50 -5.75
C LEU A 141 -17.85 15.17 -7.13
N VAL A 142 -16.58 15.39 -7.49
CA VAL A 142 -16.15 15.96 -8.77
C VAL A 142 -14.94 15.22 -9.36
N GLU A 143 -14.77 15.22 -10.70
CA GLU A 143 -13.54 14.74 -11.35
C GLU A 143 -12.33 15.59 -10.92
N VAL A 144 -11.23 14.94 -10.52
CA VAL A 144 -9.98 15.63 -10.17
C VAL A 144 -9.24 16.13 -11.42
N ASN A 145 -8.84 17.41 -11.43
CA ASN A 145 -8.12 18.04 -12.54
C ASN A 145 -6.58 17.90 -12.40
N VAL A 146 -6.12 16.65 -12.27
CA VAL A 146 -4.70 16.26 -12.19
C VAL A 146 -4.39 15.11 -13.17
N PRO A 147 -3.11 14.77 -13.46
CA PRO A 147 -2.78 13.57 -14.22
C PRO A 147 -3.33 12.30 -13.56
N THR A 148 -4.24 11.61 -14.26
CA THR A 148 -4.85 10.35 -13.77
C THR A 148 -4.28 9.13 -14.50
N ALA A 149 -4.23 7.98 -13.82
CA ALA A 149 -3.69 6.72 -14.33
C ALA A 149 -4.39 6.16 -15.59
N TYR A 150 -5.65 6.53 -15.84
CA TYR A 150 -6.48 5.98 -16.92
C TYR A 150 -7.09 7.07 -17.81
N ASP A 151 -7.14 6.84 -19.12
CA ASP A 151 -8.04 7.59 -20.01
C ASP A 151 -9.38 6.84 -20.16
N ILE A 152 -10.36 7.27 -19.38
CA ILE A 152 -11.75 6.76 -19.42
C ILE A 152 -12.49 7.06 -20.73
N LYS A 153 -11.89 7.82 -21.66
CA LYS A 153 -12.45 8.11 -22.99
C LYS A 153 -11.81 7.25 -24.09
N GLY A 154 -10.80 6.45 -23.76
CA GLY A 154 -10.17 5.50 -24.69
C GLY A 154 -11.13 4.38 -25.13
N GLU A 155 -11.00 3.92 -26.38
CA GLU A 155 -11.93 2.96 -27.00
C GLU A 155 -12.15 1.69 -26.16
N HIS A 156 -11.10 1.13 -25.56
CA HIS A 156 -11.16 -0.09 -24.76
C HIS A 156 -12.09 0.02 -23.54
N VAL A 157 -12.28 1.21 -22.98
CA VAL A 157 -13.20 1.43 -21.84
C VAL A 157 -14.67 1.25 -22.26
N LYS A 158 -14.99 1.47 -23.54
CA LYS A 158 -16.34 1.26 -24.10
C LYS A 158 -16.70 -0.23 -24.25
N GLU A 159 -15.69 -1.11 -24.24
CA GLU A 159 -15.85 -2.56 -24.36
C GLU A 159 -16.13 -3.22 -22.99
N LEU A 160 -15.84 -2.53 -21.89
CA LEU A 160 -16.08 -2.99 -20.52
C LEU A 160 -17.57 -2.97 -20.16
N SER A 161 -17.95 -3.66 -19.08
CA SER A 161 -19.32 -3.57 -18.56
C SER A 161 -19.64 -2.16 -18.06
N LYS A 162 -20.92 -1.82 -17.94
CA LYS A 162 -21.33 -0.52 -17.38
C LYS A 162 -20.84 -0.32 -15.95
N ASP A 163 -20.73 -1.39 -15.18
CA ASP A 163 -20.35 -1.34 -13.78
C ASP A 163 -18.83 -1.15 -13.64
N ASP A 164 -18.03 -1.74 -14.54
CA ASP A 164 -16.60 -1.46 -14.68
C ASP A 164 -16.36 -0.01 -15.14
N GLN A 165 -17.12 0.47 -16.14
CA GLN A 165 -17.06 1.87 -16.60
C GLN A 165 -17.40 2.85 -15.47
N ASN A 166 -18.42 2.54 -14.66
CA ASN A 166 -18.78 3.32 -13.48
C ASN A 166 -17.68 3.26 -12.40
N SER A 167 -17.01 2.12 -12.20
CA SER A 167 -15.87 2.01 -11.26
C SER A 167 -14.72 2.92 -11.69
N LEU A 168 -14.26 2.79 -12.95
CA LEU A 168 -13.16 3.60 -13.50
C LEU A 168 -13.47 5.11 -13.56
N TYR A 169 -14.75 5.49 -13.64
CA TYR A 169 -15.19 6.87 -13.48
C TYR A 169 -15.12 7.32 -12.00
N ASN A 170 -15.66 6.52 -11.08
CA ASN A 170 -15.64 6.80 -9.64
C ASN A 170 -14.20 6.96 -9.10
N GLU A 171 -13.25 6.18 -9.62
CA GLU A 171 -11.83 6.25 -9.29
C GLU A 171 -11.17 7.60 -9.65
N LYS A 172 -11.85 8.48 -10.40
CA LYS A 172 -11.43 9.88 -10.63
C LYS A 172 -12.11 10.91 -9.75
N LEU A 173 -13.08 10.51 -8.93
CA LEU A 173 -13.87 11.44 -8.13
C LEU A 173 -13.26 11.65 -6.75
N MET A 174 -13.35 12.89 -6.27
CA MET A 174 -13.17 13.24 -4.86
C MET A 174 -14.22 14.27 -4.45
N VAL A 175 -14.48 14.40 -3.15
CA VAL A 175 -15.25 15.53 -2.60
C VAL A 175 -14.53 16.82 -2.98
N LYS A 176 -15.27 17.84 -3.44
CA LYS A 176 -14.72 19.03 -4.10
C LYS A 176 -13.59 19.72 -3.33
N GLU A 177 -13.68 19.84 -2.01
CA GLU A 177 -12.61 20.47 -1.20
C GLU A 177 -11.28 19.68 -1.26
N ALA A 178 -11.37 18.34 -1.22
CA ALA A 178 -10.21 17.46 -1.37
C ALA A 178 -9.67 17.45 -2.81
N ALA A 179 -10.54 17.53 -3.82
CA ALA A 179 -10.12 17.72 -5.22
C ALA A 179 -9.36 19.04 -5.42
N ASP A 180 -9.94 20.16 -4.94
CA ASP A 180 -9.32 21.49 -4.95
C ASP A 180 -7.97 21.49 -4.21
N ALA A 181 -7.77 20.63 -3.21
CA ALA A 181 -6.52 20.47 -2.49
C ALA A 181 -5.50 19.59 -3.24
N LEU A 182 -5.96 18.49 -3.86
CA LEU A 182 -5.13 17.58 -4.67
C LEU A 182 -4.49 18.34 -5.85
N GLU A 183 -5.24 19.23 -6.50
CA GLU A 183 -4.72 20.10 -7.56
C GLU A 183 -3.56 21.00 -7.06
N LYS A 184 -3.66 21.54 -5.85
CA LYS A 184 -2.61 22.38 -5.25
C LYS A 184 -1.36 21.57 -4.91
N LEU A 185 -1.56 20.37 -4.36
CA LEU A 185 -0.50 19.40 -4.03
C LEU A 185 0.29 18.99 -5.28
N PHE A 186 -0.40 18.57 -6.35
CA PHE A 186 0.22 18.20 -7.61
C PHE A 186 0.87 19.40 -8.31
N ALA A 187 0.29 20.60 -8.19
CA ALA A 187 0.90 21.84 -8.69
C ALA A 187 2.10 22.31 -7.83
N ALA A 188 2.30 21.80 -6.62
CA ALA A 188 3.51 21.98 -5.83
C ALA A 188 4.59 20.96 -6.25
N ALA A 189 4.25 19.67 -6.25
CA ALA A 189 5.10 18.57 -6.71
C ALA A 189 5.77 18.88 -8.06
N LYS A 190 4.99 19.38 -9.02
CA LYS A 190 5.46 19.74 -10.37
C LYS A 190 6.45 20.91 -10.40
N LYS A 191 6.45 21.83 -9.43
CA LYS A 191 7.46 22.91 -9.33
C LYS A 191 8.80 22.34 -8.87
N ASP A 192 8.75 21.39 -7.93
CA ASP A 192 9.90 20.69 -7.38
C ASP A 192 10.38 19.51 -8.26
N LYS A 193 9.68 19.32 -9.40
CA LYS A 193 9.94 18.33 -10.47
C LYS A 193 9.59 16.88 -10.13
N MET A 194 8.66 16.68 -9.20
CA MET A 194 8.04 15.40 -8.89
C MET A 194 6.82 15.19 -9.79
N GLU A 195 6.77 14.08 -10.55
CA GLU A 195 5.68 13.81 -11.49
C GLU A 195 4.65 12.82 -10.91
N LEU A 196 3.75 13.33 -10.05
CA LEU A 196 2.68 12.55 -9.43
C LEU A 196 1.53 12.22 -10.39
N TYR A 197 0.92 11.06 -10.19
CA TYR A 197 -0.30 10.58 -10.85
C TYR A 197 -1.35 10.12 -9.81
N ALA A 198 -2.59 10.55 -10.00
CA ALA A 198 -3.76 10.05 -9.26
C ALA A 198 -4.22 8.71 -9.84
N TYR A 199 -4.41 7.70 -8.99
CA TYR A 199 -4.71 6.32 -9.42
C TYR A 199 -6.13 5.88 -9.07
N SER A 200 -6.58 6.01 -7.81
CA SER A 200 -7.95 5.67 -7.40
C SER A 200 -8.45 6.53 -6.23
N GLY A 201 -9.50 7.31 -6.50
CA GLY A 201 -10.18 8.21 -5.56
C GLY A 201 -11.36 7.54 -4.87
N TYR A 202 -12.57 8.05 -5.12
CA TYR A 202 -13.81 7.51 -4.57
C TYR A 202 -14.07 6.07 -5.03
N ARG A 203 -14.58 5.25 -4.10
CA ARG A 203 -14.95 3.86 -4.35
C ARG A 203 -16.27 3.54 -3.63
N SER A 204 -17.27 3.10 -4.37
CA SER A 204 -18.58 2.76 -3.79
C SER A 204 -18.50 1.53 -2.87
N TYR A 205 -19.47 1.37 -1.97
CA TYR A 205 -19.59 0.19 -1.11
C TYR A 205 -19.60 -1.11 -1.92
N THR A 206 -20.43 -1.17 -2.99
CA THR A 206 -20.53 -2.33 -3.89
C THR A 206 -19.22 -2.60 -4.64
N THR A 207 -18.51 -1.55 -5.05
CA THR A 207 -17.16 -1.69 -5.64
C THR A 207 -16.18 -2.29 -4.63
N GLN A 208 -16.20 -1.83 -3.37
CA GLN A 208 -15.35 -2.36 -2.31
C GLN A 208 -15.72 -3.82 -1.96
N GLU A 209 -16.98 -4.22 -2.07
CA GLU A 209 -17.39 -5.62 -1.93
C GLU A 209 -16.76 -6.52 -3.00
N LEU A 210 -16.82 -6.12 -4.27
CA LEU A 210 -16.18 -6.85 -5.37
C LEU A 210 -14.65 -6.92 -5.21
N VAL A 211 -14.02 -5.86 -4.71
CA VAL A 211 -12.57 -5.83 -4.38
C VAL A 211 -12.24 -6.77 -3.22
N TYR A 212 -13.00 -6.73 -2.13
CA TYR A 212 -12.78 -7.58 -0.97
C TYR A 212 -12.99 -9.06 -1.31
N GLN A 213 -14.09 -9.43 -1.97
CA GLN A 213 -14.35 -10.80 -2.43
C GLN A 213 -13.24 -11.32 -3.36
N ARG A 214 -12.73 -10.48 -4.28
CA ARG A 214 -11.58 -10.80 -5.16
C ARG A 214 -10.31 -11.06 -4.35
N ASN A 215 -10.05 -10.27 -3.30
CA ASN A 215 -8.90 -10.47 -2.42
C ASN A 215 -9.03 -11.73 -1.56
N VAL A 216 -10.19 -11.99 -0.96
CA VAL A 216 -10.46 -13.25 -0.21
C VAL A 216 -10.26 -14.48 -1.11
N LYS A 217 -10.73 -14.45 -2.36
CA LYS A 217 -10.52 -15.54 -3.33
C LYS A 217 -9.05 -15.74 -3.73
N ARG A 218 -8.24 -14.67 -3.70
CA ARG A 218 -6.84 -14.67 -4.14
C ARG A 218 -5.83 -14.98 -3.02
N LEU A 219 -6.14 -14.58 -1.79
CA LEU A 219 -5.20 -14.57 -0.65
C LEU A 219 -5.69 -15.41 0.54
N GLY A 220 -6.95 -15.86 0.55
CA GLY A 220 -7.62 -16.33 1.76
C GLY A 220 -8.13 -15.16 2.63
N LYS A 221 -9.04 -15.44 3.57
CA LYS A 221 -9.69 -14.39 4.35
C LYS A 221 -8.73 -13.63 5.27
N GLU A 222 -7.86 -14.34 5.98
CA GLU A 222 -6.96 -13.75 6.99
C GLU A 222 -6.02 -12.70 6.40
N GLU A 223 -5.36 -12.99 5.27
CA GLU A 223 -4.50 -12.02 4.60
C GLU A 223 -5.31 -10.91 3.91
N ALA A 224 -6.47 -11.24 3.32
CA ALA A 224 -7.38 -10.23 2.76
C ALA A 224 -7.88 -9.23 3.83
N ASP A 225 -8.13 -9.69 5.06
CA ASP A 225 -8.51 -8.84 6.20
C ASP A 225 -7.38 -7.89 6.63
N ARG A 226 -6.11 -8.19 6.30
CA ARG A 226 -4.97 -7.29 6.55
C ARG A 226 -4.85 -6.22 5.46
N VAL A 227 -4.82 -6.64 4.20
CA VAL A 227 -4.51 -5.79 3.02
C VAL A 227 -5.73 -5.25 2.27
N SER A 228 -6.94 -5.45 2.80
CA SER A 228 -8.17 -4.97 2.17
C SER A 228 -9.21 -4.57 3.21
N ALA A 229 -9.80 -3.40 3.05
CA ALA A 229 -10.97 -3.01 3.82
C ALA A 229 -12.16 -3.92 3.48
N ILE A 230 -12.96 -4.27 4.47
CA ILE A 230 -14.31 -4.78 4.24
C ILE A 230 -15.24 -3.62 3.77
N PRO A 231 -16.36 -3.90 3.09
CA PRO A 231 -17.32 -2.87 2.66
C PRO A 231 -17.80 -2.01 3.83
N GLY A 232 -17.94 -0.70 3.63
CA GLY A 232 -18.25 0.28 4.68
C GLY A 232 -17.03 0.77 5.48
N HIS A 233 -15.91 0.03 5.48
CA HIS A 233 -14.71 0.35 6.26
C HIS A 233 -13.55 0.92 5.41
N SER A 234 -13.80 1.26 4.15
CA SER A 234 -12.79 1.80 3.23
C SER A 234 -12.82 3.31 3.18
N GLU A 235 -11.69 3.98 3.42
CA GLU A 235 -11.62 5.45 3.33
C GLU A 235 -11.99 5.99 1.94
N HIS A 236 -11.80 5.22 0.87
CA HIS A 236 -12.23 5.62 -0.47
C HIS A 236 -13.74 5.89 -0.56
N GLN A 237 -14.58 5.24 0.25
CA GLN A 237 -16.01 5.51 0.27
C GLN A 237 -16.34 6.90 0.84
N THR A 238 -15.42 7.53 1.59
CA THR A 238 -15.57 8.94 2.02
C THR A 238 -15.43 9.94 0.87
N GLY A 239 -14.81 9.55 -0.26
CA GLY A 239 -14.42 10.48 -1.33
C GLY A 239 -13.32 11.48 -0.93
N LEU A 240 -12.72 11.33 0.25
CA LEU A 240 -11.64 12.17 0.77
C LEU A 240 -10.25 11.52 0.60
N THR A 241 -10.17 10.32 0.04
CA THR A 241 -8.92 9.57 -0.18
C THR A 241 -8.56 9.49 -1.66
N MET A 242 -7.27 9.49 -1.95
CA MET A 242 -6.70 9.24 -3.27
C MET A 242 -5.45 8.35 -3.16
N ASP A 243 -5.41 7.28 -3.95
CA ASP A 243 -4.16 6.56 -4.24
C ASP A 243 -3.30 7.41 -5.19
N ILE A 244 -2.07 7.71 -4.79
CA ILE A 244 -1.12 8.52 -5.56
C ILE A 244 0.14 7.69 -5.86
N THR A 245 0.66 7.80 -7.08
CA THR A 245 1.85 7.07 -7.56
C THR A 245 2.75 7.98 -8.42
N SER A 246 3.95 7.52 -8.78
CA SER A 246 4.89 8.25 -9.64
C SER A 246 4.62 8.00 -11.13
N LYS A 247 5.03 8.94 -11.99
CA LYS A 247 5.09 8.71 -13.44
C LYS A 247 5.95 7.50 -13.79
N ALA A 248 7.05 7.27 -13.05
CA ALA A 248 7.94 6.14 -13.29
C ALA A 248 7.20 4.79 -13.12
N LEU A 249 6.42 4.64 -12.05
CA LEU A 249 5.59 3.44 -11.83
C LEU A 249 4.46 3.34 -12.85
N MET A 250 3.83 4.45 -13.25
CA MET A 250 2.84 4.47 -14.34
C MET A 250 3.43 4.08 -15.70
N ASP A 251 4.66 4.46 -16.01
CA ASP A 251 5.39 4.07 -17.23
C ASP A 251 5.76 2.57 -17.22
N ILE A 252 5.83 1.92 -16.06
CA ILE A 252 6.03 0.47 -15.91
C ILE A 252 4.68 -0.25 -16.07
N TYR A 253 3.65 0.16 -15.32
CA TYR A 253 2.29 -0.38 -15.41
C TYR A 253 1.67 -0.24 -16.82
N SER A 254 2.05 0.80 -17.57
CA SER A 254 1.60 0.97 -18.96
C SER A 254 2.25 -0.01 -19.94
N LYS A 255 3.37 -0.64 -19.58
CA LYS A 255 4.08 -1.66 -20.39
C LYS A 255 3.80 -3.09 -19.94
N ASN A 256 3.45 -3.29 -18.67
CA ASN A 256 3.00 -4.57 -18.13
C ASN A 256 1.88 -4.32 -17.11
N LYS A 257 0.66 -4.78 -17.43
CA LYS A 257 -0.55 -4.54 -16.63
C LYS A 257 -0.69 -5.47 -15.42
N ASP A 258 0.15 -6.50 -15.30
CA ASP A 258 0.22 -7.38 -14.13
C ASP A 258 0.97 -6.70 -12.96
N LYS A 259 1.74 -5.64 -13.23
CA LYS A 259 2.49 -4.86 -12.23
C LYS A 259 1.71 -3.65 -11.75
N SER A 260 1.07 -3.77 -10.59
CA SER A 260 0.49 -2.63 -9.86
C SER A 260 1.48 -1.45 -9.76
N PRO A 261 1.05 -0.19 -10.00
CA PRO A 261 1.84 0.99 -9.66
C PRO A 261 1.63 1.44 -8.20
N LEU A 262 0.76 0.75 -7.45
CA LEU A 262 0.64 0.87 -6.00
C LEU A 262 1.50 -0.25 -5.37
N ILE A 263 2.70 0.10 -4.91
CA ILE A 263 3.69 -0.81 -4.30
C ILE A 263 4.46 -0.11 -3.17
N LYS A 264 4.99 -0.88 -2.21
CA LYS A 264 5.69 -0.33 -1.04
C LYS A 264 6.98 0.42 -1.41
N ASP A 265 7.61 0.02 -2.51
CA ASP A 265 8.81 0.66 -3.06
C ASP A 265 8.57 2.14 -3.45
N PHE A 266 7.31 2.54 -3.72
CA PHE A 266 6.96 3.95 -3.94
C PHE A 266 7.34 4.84 -2.74
N GLY A 267 7.36 4.30 -1.52
CA GLY A 267 7.86 5.02 -0.34
C GLY A 267 9.36 5.34 -0.35
N GLN A 268 10.10 4.83 -1.34
CA GLN A 268 11.51 5.09 -1.61
C GLN A 268 11.74 5.81 -2.96
N ASP A 269 10.70 5.96 -3.80
CA ASP A 269 10.74 6.82 -4.99
C ASP A 269 10.91 8.29 -4.56
N PRO A 270 11.61 9.14 -5.35
CA PRO A 270 11.72 10.57 -5.07
C PRO A 270 10.35 11.25 -4.89
N GLU A 271 9.39 10.92 -5.75
CA GLU A 271 8.00 11.35 -5.66
C GLU A 271 7.33 10.99 -4.33
N GLY A 272 7.50 9.75 -3.85
CA GLY A 272 6.85 9.27 -2.63
C GLY A 272 7.50 9.81 -1.35
N ILE A 273 8.82 10.04 -1.38
CA ILE A 273 9.55 10.73 -0.31
C ILE A 273 9.06 12.19 -0.22
N TRP A 274 9.06 12.93 -1.34
CA TRP A 274 8.55 14.31 -1.39
C TRP A 274 7.09 14.38 -0.92
N LEU A 275 6.26 13.42 -1.34
CA LEU A 275 4.84 13.38 -0.98
C LEU A 275 4.63 13.11 0.52
N LYS A 276 5.42 12.21 1.13
CA LYS A 276 5.43 11.95 2.57
C LYS A 276 5.83 13.20 3.38
N GLU A 277 6.75 14.00 2.86
CA GLU A 277 7.20 15.24 3.50
C GLU A 277 6.15 16.36 3.33
N HIS A 278 5.64 16.61 2.12
CA HIS A 278 4.87 17.81 1.79
C HIS A 278 3.34 17.65 1.77
N ALA A 279 2.76 16.44 1.77
CA ALA A 279 1.30 16.23 1.70
C ALA A 279 0.50 17.03 2.77
N HIS A 280 1.08 17.18 3.96
CA HIS A 280 0.42 17.82 5.10
C HIS A 280 0.14 19.32 4.86
N GLU A 281 0.99 20.02 4.13
CA GLU A 281 0.82 21.44 3.75
C GLU A 281 -0.48 21.66 2.95
N TYR A 282 -0.96 20.63 2.26
CA TYR A 282 -2.15 20.64 1.41
C TYR A 282 -3.35 19.95 2.07
N GLY A 283 -3.24 19.55 3.34
CA GLY A 283 -4.32 18.91 4.08
C GLY A 283 -4.43 17.39 3.91
N PHE A 284 -3.40 16.75 3.36
CA PHE A 284 -3.34 15.30 3.18
C PHE A 284 -2.39 14.63 4.18
N ILE A 285 -2.76 13.43 4.63
CA ILE A 285 -1.94 12.54 5.45
C ILE A 285 -1.76 11.19 4.75
N MET A 286 -0.66 10.49 5.01
CA MET A 286 -0.53 9.07 4.68
C MET A 286 -1.27 8.25 5.76
N SER A 287 -2.35 7.56 5.41
CA SER A 287 -3.19 6.91 6.44
C SER A 287 -2.52 5.72 7.10
N TYR A 288 -1.66 5.00 6.38
CA TYR A 288 -1.05 3.75 6.84
C TYR A 288 0.50 3.79 6.81
N PRO A 289 1.15 4.52 7.75
CA PRO A 289 2.61 4.52 7.90
C PRO A 289 3.19 3.17 8.31
N GLU A 290 4.46 2.95 7.99
CA GLU A 290 5.18 1.68 8.21
C GLU A 290 5.28 1.26 9.69
N ASP A 291 5.44 2.22 10.60
CA ASP A 291 5.54 2.00 12.05
C ASP A 291 4.18 1.87 12.76
N LYS A 292 3.06 1.97 12.01
CA LYS A 292 1.71 2.16 12.56
C LYS A 292 0.71 1.02 12.26
N GLU A 293 1.13 -0.11 11.67
CA GLU A 293 0.21 -1.24 11.39
C GLU A 293 -0.56 -1.72 12.64
N ALA A 294 0.09 -1.71 13.82
CA ALA A 294 -0.54 -2.07 15.10
C ALA A 294 -1.60 -1.05 15.61
N VAL A 295 -1.69 0.13 14.99
CA VAL A 295 -2.63 1.22 15.34
C VAL A 295 -3.72 1.37 14.27
N THR A 296 -3.35 1.28 12.99
CA THR A 296 -4.29 1.40 11.85
C THR A 296 -4.97 0.08 11.51
N GLY A 297 -4.34 -1.05 11.85
CA GLY A 297 -4.71 -2.40 11.41
C GLY A 297 -4.32 -2.72 9.96
N TYR A 298 -3.72 -1.79 9.22
CA TYR A 298 -3.32 -1.96 7.82
C TYR A 298 -1.79 -1.89 7.68
N SER A 299 -1.23 -2.67 6.76
CA SER A 299 0.22 -2.65 6.49
C SER A 299 0.65 -1.34 5.81
N TYR A 300 1.96 -1.10 5.67
CA TYR A 300 2.48 0.11 5.02
C TYR A 300 1.93 0.34 3.58
N GLU A 301 1.27 1.48 3.35
CA GLU A 301 0.75 1.90 2.05
C GLU A 301 1.19 3.33 1.70
N PRO A 302 2.42 3.53 1.17
CA PRO A 302 2.97 4.86 0.87
C PRO A 302 2.24 5.64 -0.24
N TRP A 303 1.26 5.01 -0.90
CA TRP A 303 0.43 5.61 -1.95
C TRP A 303 -0.92 6.14 -1.44
N HIS A 304 -1.41 5.69 -0.27
CA HIS A 304 -2.77 5.97 0.20
C HIS A 304 -2.79 7.29 0.98
N TYR A 305 -3.28 8.36 0.35
CA TYR A 305 -3.39 9.68 0.99
C TYR A 305 -4.83 10.09 1.26
N ARG A 306 -5.06 10.57 2.48
CA ARG A 306 -6.37 10.95 3.01
C ARG A 306 -6.41 12.44 3.31
N TYR A 307 -7.44 13.12 2.82
CA TYR A 307 -7.72 14.52 3.12
C TYR A 307 -8.41 14.66 4.48
N VAL A 308 -7.86 15.56 5.30
CA VAL A 308 -8.34 15.92 6.64
C VAL A 308 -8.38 17.44 6.88
N GLY A 309 -8.05 18.24 5.87
CA GLY A 309 -7.87 19.69 6.01
C GLY A 309 -6.48 20.09 6.52
N VAL A 310 -6.00 21.25 6.09
CA VAL A 310 -4.61 21.72 6.33
C VAL A 310 -4.26 21.77 7.81
N GLU A 311 -5.16 22.28 8.66
CA GLU A 311 -4.90 22.39 10.10
C GLU A 311 -4.73 21.01 10.76
N ALA A 312 -5.61 20.06 10.48
CA ALA A 312 -5.50 18.73 11.08
C ALA A 312 -4.27 17.98 10.55
N ALA A 313 -4.01 18.03 9.24
CA ALA A 313 -2.85 17.36 8.64
C ALA A 313 -1.52 17.90 9.19
N ALA A 314 -1.39 19.22 9.37
CA ALA A 314 -0.21 19.83 9.98
C ALA A 314 -0.02 19.40 11.44
N ASN A 315 -1.06 19.47 12.28
CA ASN A 315 -1.01 19.01 13.67
C ASN A 315 -0.60 17.51 13.75
N MET A 316 -1.15 16.67 12.87
CA MET A 316 -0.85 15.25 12.83
C MET A 316 0.58 14.95 12.36
N HIS A 317 1.08 15.70 11.37
CA HIS A 317 2.46 15.59 10.88
C HIS A 317 3.47 16.02 11.96
N GLU A 318 3.25 17.18 12.61
CA GLU A 318 4.10 17.64 13.73
C GLU A 318 4.12 16.67 14.91
N ALA A 319 3.01 15.97 15.17
CA ALA A 319 2.86 15.06 16.32
C ALA A 319 3.14 13.57 16.00
N GLY A 320 3.38 13.20 14.74
CA GLY A 320 3.57 11.80 14.33
C GLY A 320 2.32 10.91 14.54
N GLN A 321 1.12 11.48 14.36
CA GLN A 321 -0.16 10.83 14.65
C GLN A 321 -0.85 10.27 13.41
N THR A 322 -1.45 9.09 13.55
CA THR A 322 -2.48 8.55 12.65
C THR A 322 -3.83 9.23 12.88
N LEU A 323 -4.76 9.08 11.94
CA LEU A 323 -6.10 9.68 12.05
C LEU A 323 -6.87 9.15 13.26
N GLY A 324 -6.72 7.86 13.60
CA GLY A 324 -7.29 7.27 14.80
C GLY A 324 -6.75 7.89 16.09
N GLU A 325 -5.42 8.07 16.20
CA GLU A 325 -4.79 8.74 17.35
C GLU A 325 -5.24 10.20 17.50
N TYR A 326 -5.39 10.93 16.40
CA TYR A 326 -5.84 12.32 16.41
C TYR A 326 -7.31 12.45 16.83
N VAL A 327 -8.20 11.64 16.25
CA VAL A 327 -9.64 11.64 16.58
C VAL A 327 -9.88 11.18 18.03
N ALA A 328 -9.20 10.12 18.47
CA ALA A 328 -9.28 9.63 19.86
C ALA A 328 -8.71 10.61 20.89
N GLY A 329 -7.75 11.47 20.49
CA GLY A 329 -7.23 12.56 21.33
C GLY A 329 -8.22 13.70 21.59
N GLY A 330 -9.43 13.61 21.01
CA GLY A 330 -10.44 14.65 20.98
C GLY A 330 -10.05 15.77 20.01
N CYS A 331 -10.75 15.83 18.88
CA CYS A 331 -10.54 16.86 17.85
C CYS A 331 -10.63 18.26 18.46
N LYS A 332 -9.49 18.95 18.56
CA LYS A 332 -9.37 20.30 19.11
C LYS A 332 -9.26 21.29 17.95
N PRO A 333 -10.25 22.16 17.69
CA PRO A 333 -10.06 23.26 16.75
C PRO A 333 -8.96 24.18 17.29
N SER A 334 -8.09 24.69 16.40
CA SER A 334 -7.04 25.61 16.82
C SER A 334 -7.62 26.89 17.43
N LYS A 335 -6.89 27.44 18.40
CA LYS A 335 -7.08 28.83 18.79
C LYS A 335 -6.29 29.69 17.81
N GLN A 336 -6.98 30.19 16.78
CA GLN A 336 -6.45 31.25 15.91
C GLN A 336 -5.91 32.41 16.78
N LYS A 337 -4.80 33.01 16.33
CA LYS A 337 -4.10 34.14 16.96
C LYS A 337 -4.13 35.35 16.05
#